data_AF-A0A1Q3TR78-F1
#
_entry.id   AF-A0A1Q3TR78-F1
#
_cell.length_a   1.000
_cell.length_b   1.000
_cell.length_c   1.000
_cell.angle_alpha   90.00
_cell.angle_beta   90.00
_cell.angle_gamma   90.00
#
_symmetry.space_group_name_H-M   'P 1'
#
loop_
_entity.id
_entity.type
_entity.pdbx_description
1 polymer ?
#
loop_
_entity_poly.entity_id
_entity_poly.type
_entity_poly.pdbx_seq_one_letter_code
_entity_poly.pdbx_strand_id
1 'polypeptide(L)'
;MWIGSSLYWKFQVVGWGAFGLINILLAFFFEKMGDAESTKLILTRLGIFLLVGIVLTHIMRAVILRLHTLQRGVEIQLAQLFFISVIFSLITATLYMQACEYLGLLNDGEKRFMDNPLLLVLNGTFYFFINIVIWNLIYFSYNYVTQSRKQQLDALKIESLIKELELKAMAS
;
A
#
# COMPACT_ATOMS: atom_id res chain seq x y z
N MET A 1 -15.90 11.92 -6.70
CA MET A 1 -14.54 12.27 -6.18
C MET A 1 -13.55 11.22 -6.66
N TRP A 2 -13.05 11.35 -7.89
CA TRP A 2 -12.16 10.36 -8.52
C TRP A 2 -10.66 10.65 -8.29
N ILE A 3 -10.34 11.83 -7.78
CA ILE A 3 -8.99 12.27 -7.46
C ILE A 3 -8.87 12.25 -5.93
N GLY A 4 -8.11 11.27 -5.42
CA GLY A 4 -7.75 11.22 -4.01
C GLY A 4 -7.05 12.52 -3.61
N SER A 5 -7.38 13.02 -2.42
CA SER A 5 -6.82 14.22 -1.82
C SER A 5 -5.30 14.31 -2.00
N SER A 6 -4.77 15.54 -2.09
CA SER A 6 -3.31 15.84 -2.04
C SER A 6 -2.55 15.03 -0.98
N LEU A 7 -3.25 14.61 0.09
CA LEU A 7 -2.72 13.80 1.17
C LEU A 7 -2.40 12.35 0.78
N TYR A 8 -3.18 11.70 -0.09
CA TYR A 8 -2.87 10.33 -0.57
C TYR A 8 -1.52 10.29 -1.29
N TRP A 9 -1.30 11.24 -2.20
CA TRP A 9 -0.03 11.37 -2.91
C TRP A 9 1.14 11.66 -1.96
N LYS A 10 0.92 12.48 -0.92
CA LYS A 10 1.92 12.68 0.15
C LYS A 10 2.26 11.37 0.84
N PHE A 11 1.27 10.55 1.22
CA PHE A 11 1.53 9.24 1.84
C PHE A 11 2.24 8.28 0.89
N GLN A 12 1.92 8.28 -0.40
CA GLN A 12 2.60 7.46 -1.40
C GLN A 12 4.07 7.85 -1.54
N VAL A 13 4.35 9.13 -1.80
CA VAL A 13 5.72 9.63 -2.00
C VAL A 13 6.55 9.50 -0.73
N VAL A 14 6.00 9.89 0.42
CA VAL A 14 6.70 9.80 1.71
C VAL A 14 6.89 8.35 2.13
N GLY A 15 5.87 7.49 1.98
CA GLY A 15 5.95 6.09 2.38
C GLY A 15 6.95 5.30 1.54
N TRP A 16 6.85 5.37 0.21
CA TRP A 16 7.80 4.69 -0.68
C TRP A 16 9.20 5.31 -0.62
N GLY A 17 9.30 6.64 -0.46
CA GLY A 17 10.57 7.34 -0.28
C GLY A 17 11.28 6.94 1.02
N ALA A 18 10.55 6.92 2.14
CA ALA A 18 11.09 6.47 3.43
C ALA A 18 11.47 4.99 3.38
N PHE A 19 10.63 4.14 2.76
CA PHE A 19 10.94 2.72 2.58
C PHE A 19 12.23 2.52 1.77
N GLY A 20 12.38 3.24 0.66
CA GLY A 20 13.61 3.21 -0.16
C GLY A 20 14.82 3.66 0.64
N LEU A 21 14.71 4.79 1.35
CA LEU A 21 15.79 5.34 2.17
C LEU A 21 16.21 4.37 3.28
N ILE A 22 15.25 3.78 4.01
CA ILE A 22 15.54 2.78 5.05
C ILE A 22 16.27 1.58 4.45
N ASN A 23 15.84 1.06 3.29
CA ASN A 23 16.52 -0.07 2.66
C ASN A 23 17.95 0.27 2.22
N ILE A 24 18.19 1.48 1.70
CA ILE A 24 19.54 1.95 1.37
C ILE A 24 20.41 2.03 2.62
N LEU A 25 19.90 2.62 3.70
CA LEU A 25 20.61 2.72 4.97
C LEU A 25 20.94 1.33 5.54
N LEU A 26 19.98 0.41 5.54
CA LEU A 26 20.22 -0.97 6.00
C LEU A 26 21.27 -1.67 5.13
N ALA A 27 21.22 -1.52 3.80
CA ALA A 27 22.23 -2.09 2.92
C ALA A 27 23.63 -1.52 3.20
N PHE A 28 23.71 -0.24 3.57
CA PHE A 28 24.97 0.41 3.97
C PHE A 28 25.48 -0.13 5.31
N PHE A 29 24.62 -0.17 6.33
CA PHE A 29 24.98 -0.66 7.67
C PHE A 29 25.35 -2.14 7.72
N PHE A 30 24.74 -2.97 6.88
CA PHE A 30 25.06 -4.39 6.78
C PHE A 30 26.18 -4.70 5.78
N GLU A 31 26.94 -3.70 5.34
CA GLU A 31 28.10 -3.85 4.44
C GLU A 31 27.76 -4.58 3.14
N LYS A 32 26.50 -4.53 2.67
CA LYS A 32 26.07 -5.16 1.42
C LYS A 32 26.48 -4.36 0.18
N MET A 33 27.07 -3.18 0.37
CA MET A 33 27.56 -2.26 -0.66
C MET A 33 29.09 -2.14 -0.64
N GLY A 34 29.78 -3.28 -0.45
CA GLY A 34 31.25 -3.32 -0.37
C GLY A 34 31.97 -3.07 -1.71
N ASP A 35 31.32 -3.36 -2.83
CA ASP A 35 31.84 -3.13 -4.18
C ASP A 35 30.81 -2.41 -5.08
N ALA A 36 31.29 -1.85 -6.20
CA ALA A 36 30.48 -1.07 -7.13
C ALA A 36 29.40 -1.91 -7.86
N GLU A 37 29.64 -3.20 -8.09
CA GLU A 37 28.72 -4.09 -8.78
C GLU A 37 27.56 -4.49 -7.85
N SER A 38 27.87 -4.90 -6.62
CA SER A 38 26.90 -5.18 -5.56
C SER A 38 26.03 -3.97 -5.24
N THR A 39 26.64 -2.77 -5.18
CA THR A 39 25.91 -1.51 -4.98
C THR A 39 24.93 -1.26 -6.12
N LYS A 40 25.38 -1.40 -7.37
CA LYS A 40 24.53 -1.22 -8.55
C LYS A 40 23.39 -2.23 -8.58
N LEU A 41 23.66 -3.50 -8.26
CA LEU A 41 22.65 -4.56 -8.20
C LEU A 41 21.57 -4.22 -7.17
N ILE A 42 21.94 -3.85 -5.95
CA ILE A 42 21.00 -3.52 -4.88
C ILE A 42 20.14 -2.30 -5.26
N LEU A 43 20.77 -1.22 -5.76
CA LEU A 43 20.04 0.00 -6.13
C LEU A 43 19.09 -0.23 -7.31
N THR A 44 19.51 -1.02 -8.31
CA THR A 44 18.66 -1.33 -9.47
C THR A 44 17.46 -2.17 -9.06
N ARG A 45 17.68 -3.20 -8.22
CA ARG A 45 16.60 -4.02 -7.68
C ARG A 45 15.63 -3.23 -6.83
N LEU A 46 16.15 -2.36 -5.96
CA LEU A 46 15.32 -1.46 -5.15
C LEU A 46 14.50 -0.51 -6.04
N GLY A 47 15.09 0.03 -7.11
CA GLY A 47 14.38 0.84 -8.09
C GLY A 47 13.20 0.11 -8.73
N ILE A 48 13.42 -1.12 -9.20
CA ILE A 48 12.35 -1.97 -9.75
C ILE A 48 11.28 -2.25 -8.70
N PHE A 49 11.70 -2.59 -7.47
CA PHE A 49 10.79 -2.86 -6.36
C PHE A 49 9.88 -1.65 -6.07
N LEU A 50 10.45 -0.45 -5.99
CA LEU A 50 9.70 0.79 -5.75
C LEU A 50 8.74 1.08 -6.90
N LEU A 51 9.18 0.94 -8.15
CA LEU A 51 8.33 1.19 -9.32
C LEU A 51 7.14 0.24 -9.36
N VAL A 52 7.40 -1.07 -9.24
CA VAL A 52 6.36 -2.10 -9.20
C VAL A 52 5.43 -1.86 -8.01
N GLY A 53 5.98 -1.60 -6.82
CA GLY A 53 5.21 -1.31 -5.62
C GLY A 53 4.28 -0.10 -5.76
N ILE A 54 4.79 1.01 -6.30
CA ILE A 54 3.99 2.22 -6.55
C ILE A 54 2.86 1.89 -7.54
N VAL A 55 3.15 1.29 -8.68
CA VAL A 55 2.14 0.99 -9.70
C VAL A 55 1.06 0.06 -9.13
N LEU A 56 1.46 -1.02 -8.46
CA LEU A 56 0.54 -2.02 -7.93
C LEU A 56 -0.32 -1.46 -6.78
N THR A 57 0.21 -0.60 -5.92
CA THR A 57 -0.59 0.05 -4.87
C THR A 57 -1.65 1.01 -5.43
N HIS A 58 -1.39 1.66 -6.57
CA HIS A 58 -2.39 2.47 -7.26
C HIS A 58 -3.51 1.62 -7.88
N ILE A 59 -3.14 0.52 -8.53
CA ILE A 59 -4.11 -0.44 -9.09
C ILE A 59 -4.95 -1.05 -7.97
N MET A 60 -4.31 -1.45 -6.87
CA MET A 60 -4.98 -1.99 -5.68
C MET A 60 -6.00 -1.01 -5.12
N ARG A 61 -5.64 0.27 -4.97
CA ARG A 61 -6.58 1.32 -4.55
C ARG A 61 -7.77 1.43 -5.50
N ALA A 62 -7.54 1.40 -6.80
CA ALA A 62 -8.62 1.45 -7.79
C ALA A 62 -9.57 0.26 -7.65
N VAL A 63 -9.06 -0.94 -7.36
CA VAL A 63 -9.87 -2.14 -7.07
C VAL A 63 -10.71 -1.95 -5.80
N ILE A 64 -10.10 -1.51 -4.68
CA ILE A 64 -10.80 -1.28 -3.41
C ILE A 64 -11.95 -0.27 -3.58
N LEU A 65 -11.72 0.79 -4.35
CA LEU A 65 -12.74 1.80 -4.65
C LEU A 65 -13.87 1.23 -5.52
N ARG A 66 -13.56 0.44 -6.54
CA ARG A 66 -14.57 -0.18 -7.43
C ARG A 66 -15.44 -1.21 -6.69
N LEU A 67 -14.86 -1.92 -5.73
CA LEU A 67 -15.58 -2.91 -4.92
C LEU A 67 -16.50 -2.29 -3.86
N HIS A 68 -16.49 -0.95 -3.72
CA HIS A 68 -17.21 -0.21 -2.68
C HIS A 68 -16.94 -0.77 -1.28
N THR A 69 -15.73 -1.29 -1.05
CA THR A 69 -15.38 -2.03 0.15
C THR A 69 -15.68 -1.22 1.42
N LEU A 70 -15.38 0.09 1.39
CA LEU A 70 -15.58 1.01 2.52
C LEU A 70 -17.05 1.19 2.94
N GLN A 71 -18.02 0.81 2.10
CA GLN A 71 -19.46 0.90 2.41
C GLN A 71 -20.01 -0.40 3.03
N ARG A 72 -19.22 -1.47 3.05
CA ARG A 72 -19.63 -2.77 3.59
C ARG A 72 -19.35 -2.85 5.10
N GLY A 73 -19.96 -3.83 5.78
CA GLY A 73 -19.66 -4.12 7.18
C GLY A 73 -18.19 -4.49 7.42
N VAL A 74 -17.71 -4.27 8.64
CA VAL A 74 -16.29 -4.45 9.02
C VAL A 74 -15.76 -5.85 8.71
N GLU A 75 -16.57 -6.90 8.91
CA GLU A 75 -16.17 -8.28 8.60
C GLU A 75 -15.85 -8.48 7.11
N ILE A 76 -16.70 -7.95 6.23
CA ILE A 76 -16.50 -8.03 4.78
C ILE A 76 -15.30 -7.17 4.37
N GLN A 77 -15.09 -6.03 5.02
CA GLN A 77 -13.92 -5.19 4.77
C GLN A 77 -12.62 -5.94 5.07
N LEU A 78 -12.55 -6.62 6.23
CA LEU A 78 -11.37 -7.40 6.63
C LEU A 78 -11.14 -8.58 5.69
N ALA A 79 -12.20 -9.31 5.33
CA ALA A 79 -12.09 -10.41 4.37
C ALA A 79 -11.60 -9.91 3.00
N GLN A 80 -12.19 -8.83 2.47
CA GLN A 80 -11.76 -8.23 1.21
C GLN A 80 -10.31 -7.74 1.27
N LEU A 81 -9.90 -7.10 2.37
CA LEU A 81 -8.53 -6.66 2.57
C LEU A 81 -7.56 -7.85 2.53
N PHE A 82 -7.89 -8.94 3.22
CA PHE A 82 -7.08 -10.15 3.22
C PHE A 82 -6.95 -10.74 1.81
N PHE A 83 -8.06 -11.00 1.11
CA PHE A 83 -8.03 -11.58 -0.24
C PHE A 83 -7.33 -10.67 -1.26
N ILE A 84 -7.58 -9.37 -1.21
CA ILE A 84 -6.88 -8.39 -2.06
C ILE A 84 -5.38 -8.44 -1.76
N SER A 85 -4.98 -8.51 -0.48
CA SER A 85 -3.56 -8.56 -0.11
C SER A 85 -2.87 -9.82 -0.63
N VAL A 86 -3.52 -10.99 -0.52
CA VAL A 86 -2.98 -12.26 -1.05
C VAL A 86 -2.87 -12.23 -2.57
N ILE A 87 -3.91 -11.77 -3.27
CA ILE A 87 -3.90 -11.74 -4.74
C ILE A 87 -2.84 -10.74 -5.23
N PHE A 88 -2.83 -9.53 -4.69
CA PHE A 88 -1.85 -8.52 -5.10
C PHE A 88 -0.43 -8.90 -4.71
N SER A 89 -0.19 -9.60 -3.59
CA SER A 89 1.16 -10.03 -3.24
C SER A 89 1.70 -11.06 -4.21
N LEU A 90 0.88 -12.03 -4.62
CA LEU A 90 1.24 -13.02 -5.63
C LEU A 90 1.54 -12.35 -6.99
N ILE A 91 0.68 -11.43 -7.43
CA ILE A 91 0.88 -10.70 -8.69
C ILE A 91 2.16 -9.87 -8.62
N THR A 92 2.36 -9.11 -7.55
CA THR A 92 3.51 -8.21 -7.39
C THR A 92 4.81 -9.00 -7.31
N ALA A 93 4.83 -10.10 -6.55
CA ALA A 93 5.98 -10.99 -6.47
C ALA A 93 6.31 -11.62 -7.83
N THR A 94 5.31 -12.09 -8.56
CA THR A 94 5.51 -12.66 -9.90
C THR A 94 6.11 -11.63 -10.85
N LEU A 95 5.53 -10.42 -10.93
CA LEU A 95 6.02 -9.35 -11.79
C LEU A 95 7.44 -8.91 -11.42
N TYR A 96 7.73 -8.79 -10.12
CA TYR A 96 9.06 -8.42 -9.65
C TYR A 96 10.10 -9.50 -9.98
N MET A 97 9.81 -10.78 -9.70
CA MET A 97 10.74 -11.87 -9.98
C MET A 97 11.00 -12.02 -11.48
N GLN A 98 9.97 -11.90 -12.32
CA GLN A 98 10.14 -11.91 -13.78
C GLN A 98 10.98 -10.72 -14.27
N ALA A 99 10.77 -9.51 -13.74
CA ALA A 99 11.58 -8.35 -14.08
C ALA A 99 13.04 -8.54 -13.66
N CYS A 100 13.29 -9.11 -12.48
CA CYS A 100 14.64 -9.42 -12.01
C CYS A 100 15.31 -10.51 -12.85
N GLU A 101 14.58 -11.57 -13.23
CA GLU A 101 15.09 -12.63 -14.10
C GLU A 101 15.46 -12.11 -15.49
N TYR A 102 14.55 -11.37 -16.13
CA TYR A 102 14.75 -10.81 -17.47
C TYR A 102 15.96 -9.87 -17.54
N LEU A 103 16.22 -9.12 -16.46
CA LEU A 103 17.35 -8.18 -16.36
C LEU A 103 18.63 -8.82 -15.79
N GLY A 104 18.62 -10.12 -15.46
CA GLY A 104 19.77 -10.81 -14.87
C GLY A 104 20.13 -10.36 -13.45
N LEU A 105 19.17 -9.84 -12.69
CA LEU A 105 19.34 -9.25 -11.36
C LEU A 105 19.01 -10.22 -10.20
N LEU A 106 18.88 -11.51 -10.47
CA LEU A 106 18.61 -12.52 -9.43
C LEU A 106 19.79 -12.64 -8.46
N ASN A 107 19.49 -12.73 -7.17
CA ASN A 107 20.49 -12.93 -6.12
C ASN A 107 20.88 -14.41 -6.05
N ASP A 108 21.99 -14.74 -5.41
CA ASP A 108 22.50 -16.11 -5.36
C ASP A 108 21.55 -17.07 -4.63
N GLY A 109 20.74 -16.58 -3.69
CA GLY A 109 19.67 -17.35 -3.06
C GLY A 109 18.49 -17.62 -3.98
N GLU A 110 18.20 -16.73 -4.94
CA GLU A 110 17.09 -16.83 -5.89
C GLU A 110 17.47 -17.69 -7.09
N LYS A 111 18.72 -17.61 -7.55
CA LYS A 111 19.28 -18.47 -8.62
C LYS A 111 19.09 -19.96 -8.30
N ARG A 112 19.15 -20.35 -7.03
CA ARG A 112 18.93 -21.74 -6.56
C ARG A 112 17.51 -22.27 -6.83
N PHE A 113 16.54 -21.37 -7.04
CA PHE A 113 15.15 -21.73 -7.31
C PHE A 113 14.73 -21.46 -8.75
N MET A 114 15.66 -21.15 -9.67
CA MET A 114 15.33 -20.92 -11.09
C MET A 114 14.63 -22.11 -11.73
N ASP A 115 15.02 -23.34 -11.35
CA ASP A 115 14.40 -24.57 -11.86
C ASP A 115 12.95 -24.76 -11.36
N ASN A 116 12.55 -24.03 -10.32
CA ASN A 116 11.23 -24.12 -9.69
C ASN A 116 10.57 -22.73 -9.56
N PRO A 117 9.93 -22.22 -10.62
CA PRO A 117 9.37 -20.87 -10.64
C PRO A 117 8.32 -20.62 -9.54
N LEU A 118 7.60 -21.66 -9.12
CA LEU A 118 6.65 -21.59 -8.00
C LEU A 118 7.33 -21.25 -6.67
N LEU A 119 8.42 -21.94 -6.32
CA LEU A 119 9.15 -21.68 -5.08
C LEU A 119 9.82 -20.30 -5.10
N LEU A 120 10.36 -19.90 -6.26
CA LEU A 120 10.97 -18.60 -6.47
C LEU A 120 9.98 -17.46 -6.17
N VAL A 121 8.76 -17.56 -6.71
CA VAL A 121 7.70 -16.57 -6.48
C VAL A 121 7.17 -16.62 -5.05
N LEU A 122 6.97 -17.82 -4.47
CA LEU A 122 6.46 -17.96 -3.10
C LEU A 122 7.41 -17.35 -2.07
N ASN A 123 8.73 -17.46 -2.27
CA ASN A 123 9.71 -16.81 -1.40
C ASN A 123 9.53 -15.28 -1.37
N GLY A 124 9.37 -14.65 -2.54
CA GLY A 124 9.13 -13.21 -2.63
C GLY A 124 7.73 -12.79 -2.14
N THR A 125 6.73 -13.67 -2.28
CA THR A 125 5.33 -13.38 -1.95
C THR A 125 5.13 -12.95 -0.51
N PHE A 126 5.83 -13.58 0.45
CA PHE A 126 5.68 -13.22 1.87
C PHE A 126 6.10 -11.78 2.15
N TYR A 127 7.22 -11.34 1.56
CA TYR A 127 7.70 -9.98 1.71
C TYR A 127 6.74 -8.95 1.11
N PHE A 128 6.26 -9.21 -0.10
CA PHE A 128 5.25 -8.36 -0.74
C PHE A 128 3.90 -8.37 -0.01
N PHE A 129 3.52 -9.50 0.59
CA PHE A 129 2.28 -9.63 1.36
C PHE A 129 2.30 -8.70 2.58
N ILE A 130 3.36 -8.73 3.38
CA ILE A 130 3.51 -7.82 4.53
C ILE A 130 3.46 -6.36 4.05
N ASN A 131 4.19 -6.03 2.99
CA ASN A 131 4.22 -4.68 2.45
C ASN A 131 2.83 -4.19 2.02
N ILE A 132 2.09 -5.02 1.28
CA ILE A 132 0.74 -4.69 0.81
C ILE A 132 -0.26 -4.57 1.98
N VAL A 133 -0.17 -5.46 2.98
CA VAL A 133 -1.02 -5.36 4.17
C VAL A 133 -0.79 -4.03 4.89
N ILE A 134 0.47 -3.59 5.04
CA ILE A 134 0.80 -2.29 5.64
C ILE A 134 0.16 -1.15 4.83
N TRP A 135 0.29 -1.15 3.50
CA TRP A 135 -0.34 -0.14 2.65
C TRP A 135 -1.86 -0.14 2.73
N ASN A 136 -2.47 -1.33 2.81
CA ASN A 136 -3.91 -1.48 3.01
C ASN A 136 -4.33 -0.90 4.36
N LEU A 137 -3.62 -1.20 5.44
CA LEU A 137 -3.92 -0.65 6.76
C LEU A 137 -3.84 0.87 6.76
N ILE A 138 -2.79 1.47 6.19
CA ILE A 138 -2.66 2.93 6.06
C ILE A 138 -3.86 3.51 5.31
N TYR A 139 -4.26 2.89 4.19
CA TYR A 139 -5.40 3.34 3.40
C TYR A 139 -6.72 3.25 4.16
N PHE A 140 -6.97 2.14 4.86
CA PHE A 140 -8.19 1.95 5.64
C PHE A 140 -8.25 2.89 6.83
N SER A 141 -7.15 3.05 7.58
CA SER A 141 -7.08 4.00 8.69
C SER A 141 -7.37 5.42 8.24
N TYR A 142 -6.80 5.86 7.11
CA TYR A 142 -7.08 7.18 6.56
C TYR A 142 -8.57 7.38 6.23
N ASN A 143 -9.20 6.40 5.56
CA ASN A 143 -10.61 6.48 5.22
C ASN A 143 -11.51 6.45 6.44
N TYR A 144 -11.20 5.59 7.42
CA TYR A 144 -11.97 5.48 8.65
C TYR A 144 -11.95 6.79 9.44
N VAL A 145 -10.78 7.40 9.62
CA VAL A 145 -10.64 8.71 10.29
C VAL A 145 -11.41 9.80 9.53
N THR A 146 -11.31 9.81 8.20
CA THR A 146 -12.01 10.82 7.37
C THR A 146 -13.53 10.67 7.47
N GLN A 147 -14.03 9.43 7.46
CA GLN A 147 -15.45 9.14 7.56
C GLN A 147 -16.01 9.45 8.95
N SER A 148 -15.27 9.09 10.01
CA SER A 148 -15.63 9.42 11.39
C SER A 148 -15.74 10.94 11.61
N ARG A 149 -14.76 11.72 11.13
CA ARG A 149 -14.80 13.19 11.20
C ARG A 149 -16.01 13.77 10.45
N LYS A 150 -16.34 13.22 9.29
CA LYS A 150 -17.50 13.67 8.51
C LYS A 150 -18.80 13.42 9.28
N GLN A 151 -18.97 12.22 9.85
CA GLN A 151 -20.15 11.88 10.65
C GLN A 151 -20.31 12.79 11.87
N GLN A 152 -19.22 13.11 12.58
CA GLN A 152 -19.24 14.04 13.71
C GLN A 152 -19.68 15.45 13.30
N LEU A 153 -19.15 15.96 12.17
CA LEU A 153 -19.52 17.28 11.67
C LEU A 153 -20.98 17.35 11.21
N ASP A 154 -21.48 16.29 10.56
CA ASP A 154 -22.87 16.24 10.11
C ASP A 154 -23.82 16.16 11.32
N ALA A 155 -23.46 15.43 12.37
CA ALA A 155 -24.21 15.39 13.63
C ALA A 155 -24.29 16.76 14.31
N LEU A 156 -23.15 17.46 14.43
CA LEU A 156 -23.10 18.81 15.02
C LEU A 156 -23.95 19.83 14.24
N LYS A 157 -23.98 19.72 12.90
CA LYS A 157 -24.84 20.58 12.06
C LYS A 157 -26.32 20.31 12.30
N ILE A 158 -26.71 19.04 12.35
CA ILE A 158 -28.10 18.66 12.63
C ILE A 158 -28.52 19.20 14.00
N GLU A 159 -27.68 19.05 15.02
CA GLU A 159 -27.94 19.58 16.37
C GLU A 159 -28.08 21.11 16.36
N SER A 160 -27.20 21.83 15.65
CA SER A 160 -27.32 23.30 15.53
C SER A 160 -28.60 23.75 14.83
N LEU A 161 -29.05 23.01 13.80
CA LEU A 161 -30.27 23.31 13.05
C LEU A 161 -31.50 23.10 13.92
N ILE A 162 -31.53 22.00 14.69
CA ILE A 162 -32.61 21.73 15.66
C ILE A 162 -32.70 22.89 16.67
N LYS A 163 -31.56 23.29 17.24
CA LYS A 163 -31.50 24.37 18.23
C LYS A 163 -31.95 25.72 17.67
N GLU A 164 -31.61 26.02 16.42
CA GLU A 164 -32.06 27.25 15.75
C GLU A 164 -33.58 27.24 15.52
N LEU A 165 -34.16 26.09 15.14
CA LEU A 165 -35.61 25.95 14.96
C LEU A 165 -36.35 26.08 16.29
N GLU A 166 -35.84 25.48 17.37
CA GLU A 166 -36.40 25.62 18.72
C GLU A 166 -36.39 27.09 19.18
N LEU A 167 -35.29 27.81 18.97
CA LEU A 167 -35.19 29.24 19.30
C LEU A 167 -36.18 30.09 18.50
N LYS A 168 -36.38 29.79 17.21
CA LYS A 168 -37.39 30.49 16.37
C LYS A 168 -38.81 30.22 16.84
N ALA A 169 -39.12 28.99 17.23
CA ALA A 169 -40.45 28.60 17.73
C ALA A 169 -40.76 29.23 19.09
N MET A 170 -39.76 29.43 19.97
CA MET A 170 -39.94 30.14 21.24
C MET A 170 -40.09 31.65 21.07
N ALA A 171 -39.58 32.22 19.98
CA ALA A 171 -39.65 33.64 19.68
C ALA A 171 -40.93 34.05 18.90
N SER A 172 -41.71 33.08 18.39
CA SER A 172 -43.00 33.27 17.71
C SER A 172 -44.17 33.10 18.67
#